data_AF-A0AAD8GRT6-F1
#
_entry.id   AF-A0AAD8GRT6-F1
#
_cell.length_a   1.000
_cell.length_b   1.000
_cell.length_c   1.000
_cell.angle_alpha   90.00
_cell.angle_beta   90.00
_cell.angle_gamma   90.00
#
_symmetry.space_group_name_H-M   'P 1'
#
loop_
_entity.id
_entity.type
_entity.pdbx_description
1 polymer ?
#
loop_
_entity_poly.entity_id
_entity_poly.type
_entity_poly.pdbx_seq_one_letter_code
_entity_poly.pdbx_strand_id
1 'polypeptide(L)'
;MEVVFPAVRISGTNTWKAREPEPMLRFLESWEELLPIPVRQTILDNVVMPKLSAAIDMWDPRRETIPIHLWLHPWLPWLGHKLEIFYQPIRIRLESVLHAWQPDDISAFCTLSPWKTVFDSASWEQLMVRFIIPKLSTLMHEFQVNPANQNLDKFYLVRTWAAAIPITHMLPLMDMFFDKWQKVLYHWLCSCPNFEEVTRWYVGWKELIPPELLANEHIRYRLNDGLEMMNQAFEGMEVVQPEQRQFGAEKASPIPVGPKQMGGISREDEMSLKDVIEFYAQQKGLLFKPKPGRMKDCHQIYGFGNVNIIIDSLNQKVLAQTEERWALVSLDQLPELHNRSVPRRP
;
A
#
# COMPACT_ATOMS: atom_id res chain seq x y z
N MET A 1 42.46 -29.95 19.80
CA MET A 1 41.38 -30.44 18.90
C MET A 1 40.61 -31.61 19.53
N GLU A 2 41.26 -32.46 20.34
CA GLU A 2 40.70 -33.75 20.81
C GLU A 2 39.72 -33.72 22.00
N VAL A 3 39.63 -32.66 22.81
CA VAL A 3 38.83 -32.71 24.06
C VAL A 3 37.43 -32.09 23.92
N VAL A 4 37.31 -30.95 23.22
CA VAL A 4 36.06 -30.18 23.15
C VAL A 4 35.04 -30.81 22.19
N PHE A 5 35.48 -31.26 21.00
CA PHE A 5 34.57 -31.82 20.01
C PHE A 5 33.83 -33.09 20.50
N PRO A 6 34.49 -34.07 21.16
CA PRO A 6 33.77 -35.22 21.71
C PRO A 6 32.74 -34.83 22.77
N ALA A 7 33.04 -33.87 23.65
CA ALA A 7 32.10 -33.40 24.67
C ALA A 7 30.88 -32.68 24.05
N VAL A 8 31.12 -31.80 23.07
CA VAL A 8 30.04 -31.11 22.34
C VAL A 8 29.21 -32.10 21.52
N ARG A 9 29.84 -33.09 20.89
CA ARG A 9 29.13 -34.15 20.18
C ARG A 9 28.26 -34.97 21.12
N ILE A 10 28.77 -35.39 22.28
CA ILE A 10 27.98 -36.14 23.27
C ILE A 10 26.82 -35.29 23.78
N SER A 11 27.07 -34.05 24.19
CA SER A 11 26.03 -33.16 24.71
C SER A 11 25.00 -32.79 23.64
N GLY A 12 25.45 -32.40 22.45
CA GLY A 12 24.61 -32.02 21.33
C GLY A 12 23.77 -33.17 20.78
N THR A 13 24.32 -34.38 20.73
CA THR A 13 23.59 -35.57 20.30
C THR A 13 22.62 -36.08 21.37
N ASN A 14 22.99 -36.06 22.64
CA ASN A 14 22.20 -36.73 23.68
C ASN A 14 21.25 -35.80 24.46
N THR A 15 21.57 -34.51 24.59
CA THR A 15 20.82 -33.60 25.48
C THR A 15 20.16 -32.45 24.75
N TRP A 16 20.82 -31.89 23.74
CA TRP A 16 20.25 -30.76 22.99
C TRP A 16 19.13 -31.20 22.05
N LYS A 17 18.08 -30.36 22.00
CA LYS A 17 16.90 -30.53 21.14
C LYS A 17 16.88 -29.42 20.10
N ALA A 18 16.74 -29.79 18.84
CA ALA A 18 16.66 -28.84 17.72
C ALA A 18 15.53 -27.80 17.87
N ARG A 19 14.39 -28.18 18.48
CA ARG A 19 13.25 -27.29 18.74
C ARG A 19 13.51 -26.20 19.80
N GLU A 20 14.60 -26.32 20.54
CA GLU A 20 15.06 -25.37 21.55
C GLU A 20 16.47 -24.90 21.14
N PRO A 21 16.59 -23.94 20.19
CA PRO A 21 17.87 -23.62 19.58
C PRO A 21 18.84 -22.88 20.52
N GLU A 22 18.29 -22.11 21.47
CA GLU A 22 19.02 -21.17 22.34
C GLU A 22 20.22 -21.77 23.09
N PRO A 23 20.14 -22.96 23.73
CA PRO A 23 21.28 -23.48 24.47
C PRO A 23 22.51 -23.76 23.60
N MET A 24 22.31 -24.23 22.36
CA MET A 24 23.42 -24.49 21.44
C MET A 24 23.91 -23.21 20.78
N LEU A 25 23.02 -22.27 20.45
CA LEU A 25 23.40 -20.96 19.92
C LEU A 25 24.27 -20.20 20.91
N ARG A 26 23.84 -20.10 22.18
CA ARG A 26 24.64 -19.46 23.24
C ARG A 26 26.01 -20.10 23.43
N PHE A 27 26.09 -21.42 23.29
CA PHE A 27 27.37 -22.12 23.32
C PHE A 27 28.27 -21.67 22.16
N LEU A 28 27.76 -21.63 20.93
CA LEU A 28 28.54 -21.22 19.77
C LEU A 28 28.97 -19.74 19.84
N GLU A 29 28.09 -18.86 20.32
CA GLU A 29 28.35 -17.43 20.52
C GLU A 29 29.41 -17.21 21.61
N SER A 30 29.26 -17.85 22.77
CA SER A 30 30.19 -17.67 23.90
C SER A 30 31.60 -18.20 23.60
N TRP A 31 31.72 -19.13 22.66
CA TRP A 31 32.97 -19.75 22.27
C TRP A 31 33.44 -19.30 20.89
N GLU A 32 32.83 -18.27 20.29
CA GLU A 32 33.09 -17.85 18.92
C GLU A 32 34.56 -17.46 18.70
N GLU A 33 35.12 -16.66 19.61
CA GLU A 33 36.52 -16.21 19.55
C GLU A 33 37.53 -17.31 19.94
N LEU A 34 37.07 -18.34 20.65
CA LEU A 34 37.92 -19.41 21.20
C LEU A 34 37.96 -20.65 20.31
N LEU A 35 36.95 -20.87 19.47
CA LEU A 35 36.85 -22.04 18.61
C LEU A 35 37.50 -21.78 17.24
N PRO A 36 38.51 -22.58 16.84
CA PRO A 36 38.99 -22.54 15.47
C PRO A 36 37.86 -22.81 14.48
N ILE A 37 37.83 -22.02 13.39
CA ILE A 37 36.80 -22.12 12.34
C ILE A 37 36.51 -23.56 11.89
N PRO A 38 37.53 -24.44 11.66
CA PRO A 38 37.27 -25.82 11.24
C PRO A 38 36.51 -26.65 12.29
N VAL A 39 36.76 -26.42 13.58
CA VAL A 39 36.07 -27.12 14.68
C VAL A 39 34.61 -26.68 14.73
N ARG A 40 34.36 -25.37 14.59
CA ARG A 40 33.00 -24.83 14.52
C ARG A 40 32.23 -25.42 13.34
N GLN A 41 32.82 -25.47 12.16
CA GLN A 41 32.18 -26.12 10.99
C GLN A 41 31.90 -27.61 11.25
N THR A 42 32.83 -28.32 11.89
CA THR A 42 32.64 -29.73 12.25
C THR A 42 31.46 -29.93 13.22
N ILE A 43 31.24 -29.02 14.16
CA ILE A 43 30.08 -29.04 15.07
C ILE A 43 28.79 -28.77 14.30
N LEU A 44 28.78 -27.73 13.46
CA LEU A 44 27.61 -27.39 12.64
C LEU A 44 27.22 -28.57 11.73
N ASP A 45 28.19 -29.19 11.05
CA ASP A 45 27.94 -30.24 10.07
C ASP A 45 27.60 -31.60 10.68
N ASN A 46 28.24 -31.97 11.80
CA ASN A 46 28.09 -33.32 12.37
C ASN A 46 27.17 -33.39 13.58
N VAL A 47 26.75 -32.25 14.14
CA VAL A 47 25.88 -32.21 15.33
C VAL A 47 24.59 -31.45 15.02
N VAL A 48 24.70 -30.21 14.53
CA VAL A 48 23.53 -29.34 14.32
C VAL A 48 22.72 -29.79 13.11
N MET A 49 23.36 -29.94 11.95
CA MET A 49 22.69 -30.30 10.69
C MET A 49 21.90 -31.63 10.78
N PRO A 50 22.46 -32.74 11.32
CA PRO A 50 21.71 -34.00 11.44
C PRO A 50 20.51 -33.89 12.40
N LYS A 51 20.65 -33.12 13.49
CA LYS A 51 19.58 -32.88 14.47
C LYS A 51 18.46 -32.03 13.88
N LEU A 52 18.79 -30.98 13.13
CA LEU A 52 17.82 -30.18 12.41
C LEU A 52 17.09 -31.04 11.37
N SER A 53 17.83 -31.82 10.56
CA SER A 53 17.24 -32.73 9.58
C SER A 53 16.22 -33.67 10.22
N ALA A 54 16.62 -34.39 11.28
CA ALA A 54 15.72 -35.32 11.98
C ALA A 54 14.49 -34.62 12.57
N ALA A 55 14.66 -33.41 13.13
CA ALA A 55 13.55 -32.64 13.67
C ALA A 55 12.58 -32.16 12.59
N ILE A 56 13.10 -31.74 11.44
CA ILE A 56 12.31 -31.34 10.25
C ILE A 56 11.59 -32.55 9.68
N ASP A 57 12.25 -33.70 9.59
CA ASP A 57 11.63 -34.94 9.10
C ASP A 57 10.41 -35.35 9.94
N MET A 58 10.48 -35.14 11.25
CA MET A 58 9.39 -35.41 12.20
C MET A 58 8.37 -34.26 12.36
N TRP A 59 8.62 -33.09 11.77
CA TRP A 59 7.79 -31.90 12.00
C TRP A 59 6.48 -31.93 11.19
N ASP A 60 5.34 -31.75 11.85
CA ASP A 60 4.02 -31.68 11.19
C ASP A 60 3.33 -30.33 11.51
N PRO A 61 3.11 -29.45 10.52
CA PRO A 61 2.45 -28.16 10.75
C PRO A 61 1.04 -28.27 11.34
N ARG A 62 0.36 -29.42 11.25
CA ARG A 62 -0.99 -29.61 11.81
C ARG A 62 -1.01 -29.92 13.29
N ARG A 63 0.10 -30.43 13.84
CA ARG A 63 0.16 -30.99 15.19
C ARG A 63 1.03 -30.17 16.13
N GLU A 64 1.98 -29.43 15.56
CA GLU A 64 2.96 -28.71 16.35
C GLU A 64 2.46 -27.35 16.81
N THR A 65 2.75 -27.04 18.06
CA THR A 65 2.41 -25.76 18.70
C THR A 65 3.47 -24.68 18.48
N ILE A 66 4.70 -25.08 18.15
CA ILE A 66 5.84 -24.17 17.94
C ILE A 66 6.08 -24.03 16.44
N PRO A 67 5.91 -22.82 15.86
CA PRO A 67 6.24 -22.57 14.46
C PRO A 67 7.68 -22.91 14.11
N ILE A 68 7.87 -23.58 12.97
CA ILE A 68 9.19 -24.08 12.52
C ILE A 68 10.25 -22.99 12.40
N HIS A 69 9.86 -21.79 11.97
CA HIS A 69 10.79 -20.69 11.80
C HIS A 69 11.46 -20.28 13.12
N LEU A 70 10.79 -20.45 14.28
CA LEU A 70 11.34 -20.05 15.58
C LEU A 70 12.55 -20.87 16.01
N TRP A 71 12.66 -22.11 15.55
CA TRP A 71 13.80 -22.97 15.87
C TRP A 71 14.73 -23.23 14.69
N LEU A 72 14.32 -22.91 13.46
CA LEU A 72 15.16 -23.04 12.28
C LEU A 72 15.86 -21.72 11.89
N HIS A 73 15.14 -20.59 11.84
CA HIS A 73 15.71 -19.31 11.38
C HIS A 73 16.86 -18.78 12.24
N PRO A 74 16.91 -19.02 13.57
CA PRO A 74 18.07 -18.65 14.37
C PRO A 74 19.41 -19.24 13.87
N TRP A 75 19.36 -20.30 13.06
CA TRP A 75 20.55 -20.90 12.46
C TRP A 75 20.97 -20.26 11.13
N LEU A 76 20.18 -19.36 10.54
CA LEU A 76 20.50 -18.69 9.27
C LEU A 76 21.89 -18.00 9.29
N PRO A 77 22.28 -17.25 10.35
CA PRO A 77 23.61 -16.62 10.41
C PRO A 77 24.77 -17.62 10.41
N TRP A 78 24.54 -18.85 10.90
CA TRP A 78 25.58 -19.86 11.09
C TRP A 78 25.70 -20.83 9.91
N LEU A 79 24.56 -21.21 9.34
CA LEU A 79 24.47 -22.25 8.31
C LEU A 79 24.22 -21.68 6.90
N GLY A 80 23.59 -20.50 6.79
CA GLY A 80 23.31 -19.85 5.51
C GLY A 80 22.71 -20.82 4.47
N HIS A 81 23.37 -20.92 3.32
CA HIS A 81 22.98 -21.79 2.21
C HIS A 81 22.83 -23.28 2.57
N LYS A 82 23.50 -23.76 3.63
CA LYS A 82 23.36 -25.17 4.07
C LYS A 82 21.92 -25.50 4.49
N LEU A 83 21.12 -24.52 4.89
CA LEU A 83 19.71 -24.71 5.24
C LEU A 83 18.79 -24.85 4.01
N GLU A 84 19.23 -24.48 2.82
CA GLU A 84 18.40 -24.53 1.59
C GLU A 84 17.88 -25.93 1.29
N ILE A 85 18.63 -26.96 1.68
CA ILE A 85 18.22 -28.37 1.53
C ILE A 85 16.90 -28.67 2.24
N PHE A 86 16.54 -27.89 3.26
CA PHE A 86 15.32 -28.07 4.05
C PHE A 86 14.13 -27.27 3.53
N TYR A 87 14.34 -26.25 2.69
CA TYR A 87 13.28 -25.33 2.28
C TYR A 87 12.20 -26.03 1.45
N GLN A 88 12.60 -26.89 0.52
CA GLN A 88 11.64 -27.62 -0.32
C GLN A 88 10.78 -28.61 0.50
N PRO A 89 11.34 -29.47 1.38
CA PRO A 89 10.55 -30.30 2.28
C PRO A 89 9.56 -29.50 3.15
N ILE A 90 10.01 -28.38 3.72
CA ILE A 90 9.17 -27.54 4.58
C ILE A 90 8.05 -26.90 3.78
N ARG A 91 8.36 -26.38 2.59
CA ARG A 91 7.38 -25.81 1.67
C ARG A 91 6.30 -26.82 1.32
N ILE A 92 6.65 -28.04 0.93
CA ILE A 92 5.66 -29.09 0.58
C ILE A 92 4.70 -29.36 1.76
N ARG A 93 5.23 -29.42 2.99
CA ARG A 93 4.40 -29.63 4.19
C ARG A 93 3.49 -28.42 4.48
N LEU A 94 4.00 -27.20 4.34
CA LEU A 94 3.20 -25.98 4.45
C LEU A 94 2.09 -25.94 3.38
N GLU A 95 2.41 -26.22 2.12
CA GLU A 95 1.42 -26.30 1.05
C GLU A 95 0.32 -27.32 1.36
N SER A 96 0.67 -28.46 1.98
CA SER A 96 -0.32 -29.49 2.36
C SER A 96 -1.36 -29.03 3.39
N VAL A 97 -1.04 -28.04 4.23
CA VAL A 97 -2.01 -27.47 5.19
C VAL A 97 -2.78 -26.31 4.59
N LEU A 98 -2.16 -25.55 3.68
CA LEU A 98 -2.80 -24.42 3.04
C LEU A 98 -3.96 -24.80 2.10
N HIS A 99 -4.01 -26.05 1.64
CA HIS A 99 -5.18 -26.58 0.93
C HIS A 99 -6.46 -26.46 1.77
N ALA A 100 -6.40 -26.81 3.07
CA ALA A 100 -7.54 -26.77 3.98
C ALA A 100 -7.70 -25.43 4.73
N TRP A 101 -6.65 -24.60 4.76
CA TRP A 101 -6.63 -23.29 5.44
C TRP A 101 -7.83 -22.39 5.06
N GLN A 102 -8.31 -21.58 5.99
CA GLN A 102 -9.33 -20.57 5.74
C GLN A 102 -8.82 -19.18 6.15
N PRO A 103 -9.22 -18.10 5.45
CA PRO A 103 -8.69 -16.77 5.71
C PRO A 103 -8.83 -16.21 7.13
N ASP A 104 -9.81 -16.67 7.89
CA ASP A 104 -10.05 -16.32 9.30
C ASP A 104 -8.99 -16.92 10.25
N ASP A 105 -8.28 -17.95 9.81
CA ASP A 105 -7.14 -18.52 10.53
C ASP A 105 -5.87 -17.67 10.29
N ILE A 106 -5.66 -16.69 11.17
CA ILE A 106 -4.50 -15.79 11.18
C ILE A 106 -3.18 -16.55 11.43
N SER A 107 -3.22 -17.74 12.04
CA SER A 107 -2.01 -18.49 12.39
C SER A 107 -1.17 -18.86 11.16
N ALA A 108 -1.81 -19.04 10.00
CA ALA A 108 -1.11 -19.29 8.75
C ALA A 108 -0.25 -18.10 8.31
N PHE A 109 -0.74 -16.87 8.47
CA PHE A 109 0.05 -15.67 8.17
C PHE A 109 1.27 -15.56 9.09
N CYS A 110 1.10 -15.78 10.39
CA CYS A 110 2.21 -15.78 11.36
C CYS A 110 3.22 -16.89 11.05
N THR A 111 2.76 -18.04 10.55
CA THR A 111 3.62 -19.17 10.19
C THR A 111 4.39 -18.92 8.91
N LEU A 112 3.76 -18.31 7.89
CA LEU A 112 4.32 -18.09 6.56
C LEU A 112 5.15 -16.82 6.44
N SER A 113 4.75 -15.70 7.07
CA SER A 113 5.40 -14.39 6.88
C SER A 113 6.92 -14.40 7.11
N PRO A 114 7.51 -15.16 8.07
CA PRO A 114 8.96 -15.19 8.24
C PRO A 114 9.69 -15.84 7.06
N TRP A 115 9.00 -16.69 6.28
CA TRP A 115 9.57 -17.38 5.13
C TRP A 115 9.66 -16.49 3.89
N LYS A 116 8.99 -15.34 3.87
CA LYS A 116 9.03 -14.39 2.74
C LYS A 116 10.45 -13.95 2.39
N THR A 117 11.31 -13.78 3.39
CA THR A 117 12.71 -13.35 3.19
C THR A 117 13.66 -14.52 2.97
N VAL A 118 13.19 -15.75 3.13
CA VAL A 118 14.00 -16.98 3.07
C VAL A 118 13.78 -17.73 1.76
N PHE A 119 12.53 -17.81 1.30
CA PHE A 119 12.21 -18.38 -0.01
C PHE A 119 12.56 -17.39 -1.12
N ASP A 120 12.92 -17.93 -2.29
CA ASP A 120 13.09 -17.11 -3.47
C ASP A 120 11.74 -16.50 -3.90
N SER A 121 11.82 -15.37 -4.61
CA SER A 121 10.64 -14.59 -4.99
C SER A 121 9.63 -15.39 -5.82
N ALA A 122 10.10 -16.25 -6.73
CA ALA A 122 9.23 -17.02 -7.62
C ALA A 122 8.48 -18.10 -6.84
N SER A 123 9.18 -18.81 -5.95
CA SER A 123 8.61 -19.79 -5.04
C SER A 123 7.57 -19.19 -4.10
N TRP A 124 7.88 -18.02 -3.52
CA TRP A 124 6.95 -17.31 -2.64
C TRP A 124 5.69 -16.85 -3.39
N GLU A 125 5.86 -16.24 -4.56
CA GLU A 125 4.75 -15.80 -5.40
C GLU A 125 3.84 -16.97 -5.80
N GLN A 126 4.41 -18.08 -6.25
CA GLN A 126 3.64 -19.27 -6.63
C GLN A 126 2.81 -19.81 -5.45
N LEU A 127 3.35 -19.78 -4.23
CA LEU A 127 2.63 -20.18 -3.02
C LEU A 127 1.44 -19.24 -2.74
N MET A 128 1.66 -17.92 -2.84
CA MET A 128 0.59 -16.92 -2.68
C MET A 128 -0.53 -17.12 -3.72
N VAL A 129 -0.18 -17.24 -5.00
CA VAL A 129 -1.12 -17.38 -6.12
C VAL A 129 -1.91 -18.67 -6.02
N ARG A 130 -1.28 -19.77 -5.59
CA ARG A 130 -1.93 -21.07 -5.55
C ARG A 130 -2.86 -21.24 -4.36
N PHE A 131 -2.51 -20.70 -3.19
CA PHE A 131 -3.18 -21.06 -1.94
C PHE A 131 -3.87 -19.90 -1.22
N ILE A 132 -3.31 -18.69 -1.29
CA ILE A 132 -3.79 -17.55 -0.51
C ILE A 132 -4.76 -16.72 -1.33
N ILE A 133 -4.31 -16.24 -2.50
CA ILE A 133 -5.06 -15.31 -3.36
C ILE A 133 -6.46 -15.84 -3.73
N PRO A 134 -6.65 -17.11 -4.12
CA PRO A 134 -7.99 -17.60 -4.51
C PRO A 134 -9.02 -17.48 -3.37
N LYS A 135 -8.60 -17.74 -2.13
CA LYS A 135 -9.47 -17.67 -0.94
C LYS A 135 -9.75 -16.23 -0.53
N LEU A 136 -8.74 -15.35 -0.63
CA LEU A 136 -8.94 -13.91 -0.44
C LEU A 136 -9.85 -13.30 -1.52
N SER A 137 -9.74 -13.78 -2.77
CA SER A 137 -10.62 -13.39 -3.86
C SER A 137 -12.08 -13.79 -3.56
N THR A 138 -12.33 -15.01 -3.09
CA THR A 138 -13.67 -15.43 -2.63
C THR A 138 -14.20 -14.52 -1.52
N LEU A 139 -13.39 -14.20 -0.51
CA LEU A 139 -13.79 -13.24 0.53
C LEU A 139 -14.15 -11.88 -0.06
N MET A 140 -13.34 -11.37 -1.00
CA MET A 140 -13.59 -10.08 -1.65
C MET A 140 -14.83 -10.10 -2.53
N HIS A 141 -15.18 -11.24 -3.15
CA HIS A 141 -16.44 -11.41 -3.87
C HIS A 141 -17.65 -11.33 -2.94
N GLU A 142 -17.57 -11.89 -1.74
CA GLU A 142 -18.64 -11.82 -0.74
C GLU A 142 -18.66 -10.54 0.09
N PHE A 143 -17.57 -9.78 0.07
CA PHE A 143 -17.44 -8.55 0.83
C PHE A 143 -18.48 -7.51 0.40
N GLN A 144 -19.13 -6.85 1.35
CA GLN A 144 -20.15 -5.84 1.08
C GLN A 144 -19.73 -4.49 1.68
N VAL A 145 -19.91 -3.44 0.90
CA VAL A 145 -19.71 -2.06 1.35
C VAL A 145 -21.07 -1.50 1.68
N ASN A 146 -21.26 -1.02 2.91
CA ASN A 146 -22.54 -0.47 3.37
C ASN A 146 -22.28 0.71 4.32
N PRO A 147 -22.56 1.96 3.91
CA PRO A 147 -22.31 3.13 4.74
C PRO A 147 -23.09 3.14 6.06
N ALA A 148 -24.27 2.51 6.11
CA ALA A 148 -25.11 2.47 7.31
C ALA A 148 -24.69 1.39 8.31
N ASN A 149 -24.01 0.33 7.85
CA ASN A 149 -23.58 -0.78 8.70
C ASN A 149 -22.33 -1.45 8.11
N GLN A 150 -21.18 -0.81 8.29
CA GLN A 150 -19.95 -1.28 7.68
C GLN A 150 -19.34 -2.44 8.48
N ASN A 151 -19.30 -3.64 7.91
CA ASN A 151 -18.48 -4.74 8.42
C ASN A 151 -17.09 -4.66 7.77
N LEU A 152 -16.03 -4.68 8.58
CA LEU A 152 -14.64 -4.57 8.12
C LEU A 152 -13.85 -5.87 8.25
N ASP A 153 -14.44 -6.93 8.79
CA ASP A 153 -13.73 -8.16 9.17
C ASP A 153 -13.05 -8.79 7.96
N LYS A 154 -13.80 -8.99 6.86
CA LYS A 154 -13.25 -9.55 5.62
C LYS A 154 -12.17 -8.66 5.00
N PHE A 155 -12.32 -7.33 5.09
CA PHE A 155 -11.33 -6.39 4.59
C PHE A 155 -10.03 -6.47 5.41
N TYR A 156 -10.11 -6.58 6.74
CA TYR A 156 -8.95 -6.76 7.61
C TYR A 156 -8.20 -8.07 7.35
N LEU A 157 -8.92 -9.16 7.01
CA LEU A 157 -8.27 -10.41 6.61
C LEU A 157 -7.43 -10.21 5.35
N VAL A 158 -7.96 -9.55 4.32
CA VAL A 158 -7.21 -9.24 3.09
C VAL A 158 -6.04 -8.28 3.36
N ARG A 159 -6.27 -7.24 4.18
CA ARG A 159 -5.25 -6.27 4.59
C ARG A 159 -4.05 -6.93 5.28
N THR A 160 -4.27 -7.97 6.08
CA THR A 160 -3.20 -8.72 6.77
C THR A 160 -2.16 -9.27 5.78
N TRP A 161 -2.60 -9.66 4.58
CA TRP A 161 -1.74 -10.24 3.55
C TRP A 161 -1.14 -9.21 2.58
N ALA A 162 -1.52 -7.92 2.68
CA ALA A 162 -1.14 -6.89 1.71
C ALA A 162 0.38 -6.74 1.53
N ALA A 163 1.15 -6.83 2.62
CA ALA A 163 2.60 -6.75 2.57
C ALA A 163 3.25 -8.07 2.10
N ALA A 164 2.56 -9.21 2.19
CA ALA A 164 3.08 -10.53 1.84
C ALA A 164 2.90 -10.86 0.35
N ILE A 165 1.78 -10.44 -0.24
CA ILE A 165 1.42 -10.71 -1.63
C ILE A 165 2.14 -9.71 -2.55
N PRO A 166 2.76 -10.15 -3.67
CA PRO A 166 3.31 -9.23 -4.66
C PRO A 166 2.24 -8.26 -5.18
N ILE A 167 2.59 -6.98 -5.30
CA ILE A 167 1.63 -5.91 -5.61
C ILE A 167 0.77 -6.21 -6.84
N THR A 168 1.35 -6.79 -7.90
CA THR A 168 0.67 -7.19 -9.13
C THR A 168 -0.56 -8.06 -8.89
N HIS A 169 -0.54 -8.93 -7.86
CA HIS A 169 -1.68 -9.80 -7.51
C HIS A 169 -2.59 -9.20 -6.44
N MET A 170 -2.11 -8.21 -5.70
CA MET A 170 -2.94 -7.48 -4.73
C MET A 170 -3.88 -6.49 -5.44
N LEU A 171 -3.45 -5.90 -6.56
CA LEU A 171 -4.27 -4.92 -7.30
C LEU A 171 -5.66 -5.48 -7.70
N PRO A 172 -5.79 -6.68 -8.30
CA PRO A 172 -7.11 -7.23 -8.64
C PRO A 172 -8.03 -7.42 -7.41
N LEU A 173 -7.48 -7.82 -6.26
CA LEU A 173 -8.25 -7.95 -5.02
C LEU A 173 -8.76 -6.59 -4.54
N MET A 174 -7.92 -5.57 -4.63
CA MET A 174 -8.29 -4.19 -4.31
C MET A 174 -9.26 -3.60 -5.33
N ASP A 175 -9.17 -3.97 -6.60
CA ASP A 175 -10.12 -3.53 -7.63
C ASP A 175 -11.53 -4.03 -7.34
N MET A 176 -11.67 -5.28 -6.89
CA MET A 176 -12.97 -5.82 -6.44
C MET A 176 -13.56 -5.04 -5.26
N PHE A 177 -12.71 -4.55 -4.35
CA PHE A 177 -13.12 -3.62 -3.29
C PHE A 177 -13.59 -2.29 -3.90
N PHE A 178 -12.75 -1.67 -4.73
CA PHE A 178 -13.00 -0.35 -5.29
C PHE A 178 -14.24 -0.32 -6.17
N ASP A 179 -14.52 -1.36 -6.96
CA ASP A 179 -15.72 -1.46 -7.80
C ASP A 179 -16.99 -1.33 -6.94
N LYS A 180 -17.03 -2.05 -5.83
CA LYS A 180 -18.15 -2.01 -4.88
C LYS A 180 -18.22 -0.69 -4.13
N TRP A 181 -17.07 -0.21 -3.67
CA TRP A 181 -16.94 1.03 -2.91
C TRP A 181 -17.35 2.25 -3.74
N GLN A 182 -16.86 2.36 -4.98
CA GLN A 182 -17.21 3.42 -5.93
C GLN A 182 -18.69 3.35 -6.33
N LYS A 183 -19.26 2.16 -6.52
CA LYS A 183 -20.69 2.01 -6.83
C LYS A 183 -21.59 2.48 -5.69
N VAL A 184 -21.25 2.13 -4.45
CA VAL A 184 -21.96 2.61 -3.26
C VAL A 184 -21.85 4.13 -3.14
N LEU A 185 -20.64 4.67 -3.34
CA LEU A 185 -20.41 6.11 -3.31
C LEU A 185 -21.26 6.83 -4.38
N TYR A 186 -21.25 6.35 -5.62
CA TYR A 186 -22.06 6.88 -6.70
C TYR A 186 -23.55 6.95 -6.33
N HIS A 187 -24.14 5.83 -5.89
CA HIS A 187 -25.55 5.78 -5.52
C HIS A 187 -25.89 6.71 -4.34
N TRP A 188 -24.99 6.82 -3.37
CA TRP A 188 -25.16 7.74 -2.24
C TRP A 188 -25.15 9.21 -2.71
N LEU A 189 -24.22 9.57 -3.60
CA LEU A 189 -24.11 10.92 -4.14
C LEU A 189 -25.32 11.34 -4.99
N CYS A 190 -25.94 10.40 -5.71
CA CYS A 190 -27.16 10.68 -6.47
C CYS A 190 -28.41 10.85 -5.60
N SER A 191 -28.37 10.49 -4.31
CA SER A 191 -29.54 10.38 -3.43
C SER A 191 -29.64 11.51 -2.38
N CYS A 192 -29.22 12.75 -2.73
CA CYS A 192 -29.15 13.91 -1.82
C CYS A 192 -28.26 13.66 -0.58
N PRO A 193 -26.93 13.57 -0.76
CA PRO A 193 -26.00 13.17 0.30
C PRO A 193 -25.81 14.26 1.36
N ASN A 194 -25.57 13.85 2.61
CA ASN A 194 -24.85 14.69 3.57
C ASN A 194 -23.36 14.63 3.27
N PHE A 195 -22.81 15.68 2.65
CA PHE A 195 -21.40 15.70 2.23
C PHE A 195 -20.40 15.52 3.38
N GLU A 196 -20.73 15.95 4.60
CA GLU A 196 -19.85 15.75 5.76
C GLU A 196 -19.71 14.25 6.10
N GLU A 197 -20.81 13.51 6.05
CA GLU A 197 -20.81 12.07 6.27
C GLU A 197 -20.08 11.32 5.15
N VAL A 198 -20.30 11.71 3.90
CA VAL A 198 -19.60 11.13 2.74
C VAL A 198 -18.10 11.38 2.82
N THR A 199 -17.67 12.59 3.17
CA THR A 199 -16.25 12.92 3.36
C THR A 199 -15.64 12.11 4.49
N ARG A 200 -16.30 11.99 5.64
CA ARG A 200 -15.81 11.19 6.77
C ARG A 200 -15.68 9.71 6.37
N TRP A 201 -16.65 9.19 5.63
CA TRP A 201 -16.64 7.81 5.14
C TRP A 201 -15.50 7.56 4.13
N TYR A 202 -15.27 8.49 3.19
CA TYR A 202 -14.14 8.43 2.27
C TYR A 202 -12.80 8.42 3.01
N VAL A 203 -12.60 9.36 3.95
CA VAL A 203 -11.36 9.48 4.72
C VAL A 203 -11.13 8.22 5.55
N GLY A 204 -12.16 7.71 6.23
CA GLY A 204 -12.05 6.49 7.02
C GLY A 204 -11.61 5.29 6.17
N TRP A 205 -12.15 5.12 4.97
CA TRP A 205 -11.71 4.06 4.05
C TRP A 205 -10.26 4.25 3.58
N LYS A 206 -9.88 5.48 3.23
CA LYS A 206 -8.51 5.79 2.82
C LYS A 206 -7.48 5.47 3.92
N GLU A 207 -7.82 5.73 5.18
CA GLU A 207 -6.96 5.44 6.34
C GLU A 207 -6.79 3.93 6.61
N LEU A 208 -7.75 3.10 6.19
CA LEU A 208 -7.65 1.64 6.34
C LEU A 208 -6.69 1.00 5.33
N ILE A 209 -6.43 1.66 4.19
CA ILE A 209 -5.53 1.14 3.15
C ILE A 209 -4.07 1.26 3.62
N PRO A 210 -3.28 0.16 3.63
CA PRO A 210 -1.88 0.20 4.04
C PRO A 210 -1.03 1.18 3.22
N PRO A 211 -0.03 1.85 3.82
CA PRO A 211 0.84 2.80 3.13
C PRO A 211 1.54 2.20 1.89
N GLU A 212 1.87 0.91 1.92
CA GLU A 212 2.53 0.21 0.82
C GLU A 212 1.63 0.13 -0.42
N LEU A 213 0.31 0.01 -0.22
CA LEU A 213 -0.66 0.05 -1.32
C LEU A 213 -0.93 1.49 -1.76
N LEU A 214 -1.00 2.44 -0.83
CA LEU A 214 -1.15 3.87 -1.15
C LEU A 214 0.03 4.44 -1.95
N ALA A 215 1.22 3.85 -1.84
CA ALA A 215 2.36 4.22 -2.68
C ALA A 215 2.15 3.88 -4.17
N ASN A 216 1.30 2.89 -4.47
CA ASN A 216 1.03 2.46 -5.84
C ASN A 216 0.13 3.47 -6.58
N GLU A 217 0.46 3.79 -7.83
CA GLU A 217 -0.26 4.75 -8.67
C GLU A 217 -1.70 4.32 -8.96
N HIS A 218 -1.93 3.03 -9.22
CA HIS A 218 -3.26 2.49 -9.51
C HIS A 218 -4.22 2.67 -8.34
N ILE A 219 -3.78 2.36 -7.12
CA ILE A 219 -4.57 2.53 -5.90
C ILE A 219 -4.93 4.01 -5.68
N ARG A 220 -3.97 4.93 -5.90
CA ARG A 220 -4.22 6.37 -5.82
C ARG A 220 -5.20 6.85 -6.89
N TYR A 221 -5.09 6.33 -8.11
CA TYR A 221 -6.02 6.62 -9.19
C TYR A 221 -7.46 6.22 -8.83
N ARG A 222 -7.67 4.98 -8.35
CA ARG A 222 -9.00 4.49 -7.92
C ARG A 222 -9.62 5.35 -6.79
N LEU A 223 -8.79 5.84 -5.87
CA LEU A 223 -9.23 6.77 -4.80
C LEU A 223 -9.57 8.17 -5.34
N ASN A 224 -8.79 8.66 -6.31
CA ASN A 224 -9.03 9.95 -6.95
C ASN A 224 -10.31 9.93 -7.80
N ASP A 225 -10.62 8.82 -8.46
CA ASP A 225 -11.90 8.65 -9.16
C ASP A 225 -13.10 8.84 -8.21
N GLY A 226 -12.99 8.30 -6.99
CA GLY A 226 -13.97 8.49 -5.92
C GLY A 226 -14.11 9.94 -5.51
N LEU A 227 -12.99 10.62 -5.33
CA LEU A 227 -12.95 12.03 -4.97
C LEU A 227 -13.54 12.92 -6.07
N GLU A 228 -13.27 12.60 -7.34
CA GLU A 228 -13.82 13.32 -8.48
C GLU A 228 -15.34 13.17 -8.57
N MET A 229 -15.90 11.98 -8.29
CA MET A 229 -17.35 11.82 -8.18
C MET A 229 -17.95 12.71 -7.08
N MET A 230 -17.26 12.82 -5.93
CA MET A 230 -17.69 13.71 -4.84
C MET A 230 -17.65 15.18 -5.25
N ASN A 231 -16.61 15.62 -5.98
CA ASN A 231 -16.50 16.99 -6.50
C ASN A 231 -17.62 17.30 -7.50
N GLN A 232 -17.88 16.40 -8.45
CA GLN A 232 -18.99 16.53 -9.42
C GLN A 232 -20.34 16.69 -8.72
N ALA A 233 -20.62 15.83 -7.73
CA ALA A 233 -21.85 15.90 -6.95
C ALA A 233 -21.96 17.20 -6.14
N PHE A 234 -20.86 17.68 -5.57
CA PHE A 234 -20.80 18.93 -4.81
C PHE A 234 -21.03 20.16 -5.68
N GLU A 235 -20.52 20.15 -6.92
CA GLU A 235 -20.72 21.20 -7.92
C GLU A 235 -22.10 21.17 -8.58
N GLY A 236 -22.93 20.16 -8.28
CA GLY A 236 -24.24 19.97 -8.89
C GLY A 236 -24.20 19.46 -10.33
N MET A 237 -23.04 18.92 -10.75
CA MET A 237 -22.83 18.31 -12.06
C MET A 237 -23.34 16.87 -12.06
N GLU A 238 -23.63 16.33 -13.25
CA GLU A 238 -23.99 14.91 -13.37
C GLU A 238 -22.78 14.05 -13.00
N VAL A 239 -22.93 13.23 -11.96
CA VAL A 239 -21.89 12.29 -11.54
C VAL A 239 -21.76 11.21 -12.60
N VAL A 240 -20.55 11.02 -13.13
CA VAL A 240 -20.29 9.97 -14.13
C VAL A 240 -20.18 8.60 -13.44
N GLN A 241 -20.81 7.57 -14.01
CA GLN A 241 -20.77 6.22 -13.46
C GLN A 241 -19.37 5.61 -13.55
N PRO A 242 -18.92 4.84 -12.53
CA PRO A 242 -17.60 4.20 -12.52
C PRO A 242 -17.34 3.29 -13.73
N GLU A 243 -18.35 2.53 -14.17
CA GLU A 243 -18.25 1.57 -15.27
C GLU A 243 -17.99 2.23 -16.63
N GLN A 244 -18.44 3.48 -16.83
CA GLN A 244 -18.26 4.19 -18.10
C GLN A 244 -16.84 4.74 -18.30
N ARG A 245 -16.07 4.92 -17.21
CA ARG A 245 -14.70 5.48 -17.27
C ARG A 245 -13.65 4.43 -17.67
N GLN A 246 -13.83 3.17 -17.28
CA GLN A 246 -12.91 2.08 -17.63
C GLN A 246 -12.80 1.88 -19.16
N PHE A 247 -13.92 1.98 -19.89
CA PHE A 247 -13.96 1.89 -21.35
C PHE A 247 -13.32 3.08 -22.09
N GLY A 248 -13.16 4.23 -21.42
CA GLY A 248 -12.52 5.42 -21.99
C GLY A 248 -10.99 5.32 -22.00
N ALA A 249 -10.41 4.72 -20.97
CA ALA A 249 -8.96 4.60 -20.81
C ALA A 249 -8.34 3.49 -21.70
N GLU A 250 -9.04 2.38 -21.93
CA GLU A 250 -8.52 1.27 -22.76
C GLU A 250 -8.42 1.59 -24.26
N LYS A 251 -9.09 2.64 -24.75
CA LYS A 251 -9.01 3.05 -26.17
C LYS A 251 -7.75 3.87 -26.51
N ALA A 252 -6.90 4.18 -25.54
CA ALA A 252 -5.64 4.88 -25.76
C ALA A 252 -4.44 3.92 -25.72
N SER A 253 -4.29 3.06 -26.74
CA SER A 253 -3.03 2.33 -26.99
C SER A 253 -2.31 2.92 -28.21
N PRO A 254 -1.02 3.32 -28.13
CA PRO A 254 -0.29 3.84 -29.28
C PRO A 254 0.29 2.72 -30.16
N ILE A 255 0.16 2.87 -31.47
CA ILE A 255 0.83 2.07 -32.50
C ILE A 255 2.35 2.36 -32.44
N PRO A 256 3.25 1.36 -32.51
CA PRO A 256 4.69 1.62 -32.44
C PRO A 256 5.26 2.00 -33.83
N VAL A 257 5.88 3.18 -33.94
CA VAL A 257 6.72 3.57 -35.08
C VAL A 257 8.08 4.02 -34.57
N GLY A 258 9.13 3.47 -35.18
CA GLY A 258 10.53 3.53 -34.74
C GLY A 258 11.23 4.91 -34.74
N PRO A 259 12.52 4.93 -34.37
CA PRO A 259 13.16 6.09 -33.76
C PRO A 259 13.69 7.10 -34.77
N LYS A 260 13.35 8.37 -34.58
CA LYS A 260 14.13 9.51 -35.08
C LYS A 260 14.44 10.47 -33.93
N GLN A 261 15.72 10.77 -33.81
CA GLN A 261 16.28 11.67 -32.81
C GLN A 261 16.03 13.15 -33.14
N MET A 262 15.99 13.90 -32.04
CA MET A 262 16.33 15.32 -31.85
C MET A 262 15.33 16.39 -32.31
N GLY A 263 14.65 16.96 -31.31
CA GLY A 263 14.00 18.27 -31.32
C GLY A 263 13.38 18.51 -29.95
N GLY A 264 13.88 19.48 -29.20
CA GLY A 264 13.55 19.68 -27.79
C GLY A 264 12.12 20.13 -27.48
N ILE A 265 11.88 20.19 -26.17
CA ILE A 265 10.75 20.78 -25.43
C ILE A 265 9.49 19.93 -25.39
N SER A 266 9.27 19.25 -24.26
CA SER A 266 8.04 19.36 -23.46
C SER A 266 8.28 18.72 -22.09
N ARG A 267 8.41 19.56 -21.04
CA ARG A 267 7.84 19.17 -19.75
C ARG A 267 6.34 19.24 -19.99
N GLU A 268 5.63 18.15 -19.82
CA GLU A 268 4.22 18.22 -19.50
C GLU A 268 4.14 18.80 -18.08
N ASP A 269 4.27 20.12 -17.99
CA ASP A 269 3.99 20.86 -16.77
C ASP A 269 2.47 20.80 -16.57
N GLU A 270 2.02 20.02 -15.59
CA GLU A 270 0.69 20.16 -15.01
C GLU A 270 0.49 21.63 -14.64
N MET A 271 -0.36 22.34 -15.39
CA MET A 271 -0.65 23.76 -15.11
C MET A 271 -1.28 23.86 -13.72
N SER A 272 -0.63 24.56 -12.79
CA SER A 272 -1.21 24.77 -11.47
C SER A 272 -2.39 25.74 -11.54
N LEU A 273 -3.36 25.65 -10.62
CA LEU A 273 -4.50 26.58 -10.57
C LEU A 273 -4.08 28.05 -10.57
N LYS A 274 -2.91 28.33 -9.99
CA LYS A 274 -2.30 29.66 -9.99
C LYS A 274 -1.92 30.10 -11.41
N ASP A 275 -1.34 29.21 -12.21
CA ASP A 275 -0.96 29.49 -13.60
C ASP A 275 -2.21 29.71 -14.48
N VAL A 276 -3.29 28.95 -14.22
CA VAL A 276 -4.59 29.13 -14.90
C VAL A 276 -5.20 30.50 -14.57
N ILE A 277 -5.19 30.92 -13.31
CA ILE A 277 -5.70 32.23 -12.88
C ILE A 277 -4.85 33.37 -13.48
N GLU A 278 -3.52 33.19 -13.50
CA GLU A 278 -2.60 34.17 -14.08
C GLU A 278 -2.81 34.33 -15.58
N PHE A 279 -2.93 33.22 -16.32
CA PHE A 279 -3.26 33.23 -17.74
C PHE A 279 -4.63 33.84 -18.01
N TYR A 280 -5.64 33.53 -17.19
CA TYR A 280 -6.98 34.09 -17.30
C TYR A 280 -6.99 35.61 -17.05
N ALA A 281 -6.22 36.09 -16.07
CA ALA A 281 -6.05 37.53 -15.82
C ALA A 281 -5.44 38.22 -17.04
N GLN A 282 -4.39 37.65 -17.62
CA GLN A 282 -3.73 38.18 -18.81
C GLN A 282 -4.68 38.26 -20.01
N GLN A 283 -5.49 37.22 -20.25
CA GLN A 283 -6.49 37.24 -21.33
C GLN A 283 -7.54 38.35 -21.16
N LYS A 284 -7.89 38.72 -19.93
CA LYS A 284 -8.85 39.80 -19.63
C LYS A 284 -8.19 41.18 -19.52
N GLY A 285 -6.89 41.29 -19.77
CA GLY A 285 -6.13 42.54 -19.61
C GLY A 285 -5.98 42.99 -18.15
N LEU A 286 -6.08 42.05 -17.20
CA LEU A 286 -6.01 42.28 -15.77
C LEU A 286 -4.67 41.82 -15.20
N LEU A 287 -4.28 42.45 -14.09
CA LEU A 287 -2.98 42.21 -13.46
C LEU A 287 -3.16 41.23 -12.29
N PHE A 288 -2.45 40.09 -12.35
CA PHE A 288 -2.37 39.11 -11.27
C PHE A 288 -1.04 39.26 -10.53
N LYS A 289 -1.06 39.53 -9.22
CA LYS A 289 0.18 39.68 -8.43
C LYS A 289 0.02 39.26 -6.97
N PRO A 290 1.02 38.61 -6.35
CA PRO A 290 1.01 38.37 -4.91
C PRO A 290 1.08 39.71 -4.14
N LYS A 291 0.51 39.74 -2.92
CA LYS A 291 0.66 40.85 -1.97
C LYS A 291 1.52 40.39 -0.78
N PRO A 292 2.87 40.50 -0.88
CA PRO A 292 3.77 40.00 0.15
C PRO A 292 3.44 40.60 1.52
N GLY A 293 3.43 39.77 2.56
CA GLY A 293 3.12 40.18 3.93
C GLY A 293 1.62 40.27 4.27
N ARG A 294 0.71 39.99 3.31
CA ARG A 294 -0.72 39.84 3.58
C ARG A 294 -1.14 38.38 3.48
N MET A 295 -1.49 37.81 4.63
CA MET A 295 -1.96 36.44 4.79
C MET A 295 -3.33 36.45 5.46
N LYS A 296 -4.18 35.49 5.13
CA LYS A 296 -5.42 35.20 5.86
C LYS A 296 -5.52 33.70 6.09
N ASP A 297 -5.75 33.27 7.33
CA ASP A 297 -5.87 31.86 7.72
C ASP A 297 -4.71 31.00 7.17
N CYS A 298 -3.47 31.51 7.26
CA CYS A 298 -2.24 30.92 6.71
C CYS A 298 -2.15 30.81 5.18
N HIS A 299 -3.07 31.41 4.42
CA HIS A 299 -3.03 31.46 2.96
C HIS A 299 -2.57 32.82 2.42
N GLN A 300 -1.78 32.79 1.34
CA GLN A 300 -1.27 33.99 0.66
C GLN A 300 -2.39 34.70 -0.11
N ILE A 301 -2.48 36.02 0.07
CA ILE A 301 -3.42 36.86 -0.68
C ILE A 301 -2.77 37.32 -1.99
N TYR A 302 -3.48 37.14 -3.10
CA TYR A 302 -3.15 37.64 -4.43
C TYR A 302 -4.12 38.76 -4.82
N GLY A 303 -3.69 39.67 -5.69
CA GLY A 303 -4.56 40.63 -6.35
C GLY A 303 -4.89 40.15 -7.76
N PHE A 304 -6.17 40.10 -8.10
CA PHE A 304 -6.69 39.91 -9.46
C PHE A 304 -7.38 41.22 -9.87
N GLY A 305 -6.67 42.07 -10.60
CA GLY A 305 -7.09 43.45 -10.85
C GLY A 305 -7.27 44.23 -9.53
N ASN A 306 -8.52 44.61 -9.23
CA ASN A 306 -8.90 45.33 -8.00
C ASN A 306 -9.41 44.40 -6.88
N VAL A 307 -9.55 43.10 -7.14
CA VAL A 307 -10.10 42.13 -6.19
C VAL A 307 -8.96 41.41 -5.46
N ASN A 308 -9.09 41.22 -4.15
CA ASN A 308 -8.17 40.35 -3.41
C ASN A 308 -8.70 38.92 -3.46
N ILE A 309 -7.83 37.97 -3.79
CA ILE A 309 -8.17 36.56 -3.88
C ILE A 309 -7.21 35.69 -3.07
N ILE A 310 -7.71 34.56 -2.59
CA ILE A 310 -6.93 33.48 -1.99
C ILE A 310 -7.11 32.25 -2.87
N ILE A 311 -6.01 31.57 -3.15
CA ILE A 311 -5.99 30.34 -3.92
C ILE A 311 -5.78 29.21 -2.92
N ASP A 312 -6.80 28.39 -2.76
CA ASP A 312 -6.71 27.13 -2.03
C ASP A 312 -6.28 26.04 -3.03
N SER A 313 -4.98 25.78 -3.09
CA SER A 313 -4.41 24.78 -4.00
C SER A 313 -4.77 23.35 -3.63
N LEU A 314 -5.18 23.09 -2.38
CA LEU A 314 -5.56 21.76 -1.90
C LEU A 314 -7.00 21.42 -2.33
N ASN A 315 -7.90 22.41 -2.27
CA ASN A 315 -9.30 22.23 -2.66
C ASN A 315 -9.62 22.79 -4.06
N GLN A 316 -8.61 23.28 -4.79
CA GLN A 316 -8.72 23.94 -6.11
C GLN A 316 -9.76 25.08 -6.16
N LYS A 317 -9.86 25.85 -5.08
CA LYS A 317 -10.88 26.89 -4.89
C LYS A 317 -10.26 28.29 -4.90
N VAL A 318 -11.02 29.26 -5.42
CA VAL A 318 -10.66 30.68 -5.36
C VAL A 318 -11.65 31.40 -4.46
N LEU A 319 -11.14 32.03 -3.39
CA LEU A 319 -11.94 32.88 -2.51
C LEU A 319 -11.65 34.33 -2.88
N ALA A 320 -12.67 35.12 -3.18
CA ALA A 320 -12.53 36.57 -3.39
C ALA A 320 -13.06 37.36 -2.20
N GLN A 321 -12.38 38.46 -1.90
CA GLN A 321 -12.82 39.42 -0.91
C GLN A 321 -13.92 40.31 -1.51
N THR A 322 -15.14 40.18 -0.98
CA THR A 322 -16.27 41.09 -1.21
C THR A 322 -16.39 42.08 -0.04
N GLU A 323 -17.33 43.04 -0.11
CA GLU A 323 -17.41 44.18 0.82
C GLU A 323 -17.40 43.80 2.31
N GLU A 324 -17.96 42.65 2.69
CA GLU A 324 -18.04 42.22 4.09
C GLU A 324 -17.48 40.82 4.39
N ARG A 325 -17.12 40.03 3.37
CA ARG A 325 -16.64 38.64 3.58
C ARG A 325 -15.79 38.08 2.43
N TRP A 326 -15.08 37.01 2.74
CA TRP A 326 -14.44 36.18 1.72
C TRP A 326 -15.45 35.16 1.23
N ALA A 327 -15.76 35.20 -0.06
CA ALA A 327 -16.73 34.32 -0.70
C ALA A 327 -16.03 33.43 -1.70
N LEU A 328 -16.48 32.18 -1.81
CA LEU A 328 -16.03 31.27 -2.86
C LEU A 328 -16.55 31.79 -4.20
N VAL A 329 -15.66 31.91 -5.18
CA VAL A 329 -15.98 32.43 -6.51
C VAL A 329 -15.36 31.58 -7.60
N SER A 330 -16.04 31.49 -8.73
CA SER A 330 -15.46 30.89 -9.94
C SER A 330 -14.55 31.88 -10.66
N LEU A 331 -13.68 31.37 -11.54
CA LEU A 331 -12.81 32.18 -12.40
C LEU A 331 -13.60 33.23 -13.20
N ASP A 332 -14.77 32.86 -13.72
CA ASP A 332 -15.62 33.74 -14.53
C ASP A 332 -16.29 34.87 -13.74
N GLN A 333 -16.39 34.75 -12.41
CA GLN A 333 -16.93 35.79 -11.54
C GLN A 333 -15.89 36.86 -11.18
N LEU A 334 -14.60 36.58 -11.33
CA LEU A 334 -13.52 37.51 -10.98
C LEU A 334 -13.53 38.82 -11.79
N PRO A 335 -13.76 38.80 -13.12
CA PRO A 335 -13.88 40.03 -13.91
C PRO A 335 -15.11 40.87 -13.51
N GLU A 336 -16.22 40.23 -13.14
CA GLU A 336 -17.42 40.94 -12.68
C GLU A 336 -17.15 41.66 -11.34
N LEU A 337 -16.50 40.97 -10.40
CA LEU A 337 -16.11 41.55 -9.12
C LEU A 337 -15.07 42.66 -9.29
N HIS A 338 -14.17 42.54 -10.26
CA HIS A 338 -13.28 43.62 -10.64
C HIS A 338 -14.06 44.84 -11.11
N ASN A 339 -15.01 44.68 -12.04
CA ASN A 339 -15.80 45.79 -12.57
C ASN A 339 -16.69 46.45 -11.52
N ARG A 340 -17.22 45.68 -10.56
CA ARG A 340 -18.02 46.22 -9.43
C ARG A 340 -17.17 46.99 -8.40
N SER A 341 -15.89 46.62 -8.25
CA SER A 341 -14.94 47.30 -7.34
C SER A 341 -14.27 48.52 -7.96
N VAL A 342 -14.50 48.83 -9.25
CA VAL A 342 -14.09 50.11 -9.85
C VAL A 342 -15.07 51.20 -9.40
N PRO A 343 -14.61 52.24 -8.67
CA PRO A 343 -15.48 53.39 -8.40
C PRO A 343 -15.86 54.04 -9.73
N ARG A 344 -17.17 54.13 -10.02
CA ARG A 344 -17.68 54.93 -11.14
C ARG A 344 -17.18 56.36 -10.95
N ARG A 345 -16.20 56.78 -11.75
CA ARG A 345 -15.78 58.19 -11.78
C ARG A 345 -16.95 59.02 -12.32
N PRO A 346 -17.23 60.20 -11.71
CA PRO A 346 -18.27 61.10 -12.20
C PRO A 346 -17.98 61.61 -13.62
#